data_AF-A0A453I8P2-F1
#
_entry.id   AF-A0A453I8P2-F1
#
_cell.length_a   1.000
_cell.length_b   1.000
_cell.length_c   1.000
_cell.angle_alpha   90.00
_cell.angle_beta   90.00
_cell.angle_gamma   90.00
#
_symmetry.space_group_name_H-M   'P 1'
#
loop_
_entity.id
_entity.type
_entity.pdbx_description
1 polymer ?
#
loop_
_entity_poly.entity_id
_entity_poly.type
_entity_poly.pdbx_seq_one_letter_code
_entity_poly.pdbx_strand_id
1 'polypeptide(L)'
;PPNERKIMKLCEYAAKNPLRIPKIAKFLEQRSRKELRAAHLNYVKIITEAYSKLLFICKEQMAYFAISLVNVLTDLLESKQENIHILGCQTLARFIYSQVDNTYARNIESLVHKVCTLSRQQGVEHSLLRAASLQCLSAMIWFMKEHSYIFADFDE
;
A
#
# COMPACT_ATOMS: atom_id res chain seq x y z
N PRO A 1 -11.27 -4.07 -15.33
CA PRO A 1 -10.06 -3.21 -15.20
C PRO A 1 -10.44 -1.87 -14.57
N PRO A 2 -9.60 -1.24 -13.73
CA PRO A 2 -9.88 0.07 -13.15
C PRO A 2 -10.10 1.14 -14.23
N ASN A 3 -11.08 2.02 -14.04
CA ASN A 3 -11.31 3.13 -14.95
C ASN A 3 -10.34 4.27 -14.60
N GLU A 4 -9.16 4.27 -15.23
CA GLU A 4 -8.08 5.22 -14.95
C GLU A 4 -8.54 6.67 -15.05
N ARG A 5 -9.36 7.00 -16.06
CA ARG A 5 -9.88 8.36 -16.26
C ARG A 5 -10.72 8.84 -15.08
N LYS A 6 -11.58 7.97 -14.52
CA LYS A 6 -12.40 8.32 -13.34
C LYS A 6 -11.54 8.44 -12.08
N ILE A 7 -10.57 7.56 -11.90
CA ILE A 7 -9.64 7.60 -10.76
C ILE A 7 -8.80 8.88 -10.80
N MET A 8 -8.28 9.24 -11.97
CA MET A 8 -7.52 10.46 -12.18
C MET A 8 -8.33 11.70 -11.78
N LYS A 9 -9.58 11.81 -12.26
CA LYS A 9 -10.48 12.92 -11.90
C LYS A 9 -10.74 13.02 -10.39
N LEU A 10 -10.87 11.88 -9.69
CA LEU A 10 -11.02 11.88 -8.23
C LEU A 10 -9.79 12.47 -7.55
N CYS A 11 -8.59 12.07 -7.99
CA CYS A 11 -7.33 12.53 -7.41
C CYS A 11 -7.05 14.00 -7.75
N GLU A 12 -7.35 14.46 -8.96
CA GLU A 12 -7.30 15.89 -9.34
C GLU A 12 -8.27 16.73 -8.50
N TYR A 13 -9.48 16.24 -8.28
CA TYR A 13 -10.44 16.90 -7.40
C TYR A 13 -9.92 16.97 -5.96
N ALA A 14 -9.34 15.89 -5.46
CA ALA A 14 -8.77 15.80 -4.12
C ALA A 14 -7.60 16.78 -3.93
N ALA A 15 -6.69 16.89 -4.90
CA ALA A 15 -5.58 17.85 -4.89
C ALA A 15 -6.07 19.30 -4.84
N LYS A 16 -7.14 19.63 -5.57
CA LYS A 16 -7.78 20.96 -5.53
C LYS A 16 -8.57 21.22 -4.25
N ASN A 17 -8.91 20.18 -3.48
CA ASN A 17 -9.73 20.27 -2.28
C ASN A 17 -9.15 19.44 -1.12
N PRO A 18 -7.96 19.80 -0.57
CA PRO A 18 -7.26 18.95 0.40
C PRO A 18 -8.08 18.55 1.63
N LEU A 19 -8.96 19.45 2.12
CA LEU A 19 -9.83 19.19 3.26
C LEU A 19 -10.87 18.08 3.02
N ARG A 20 -11.09 17.66 1.76
CA ARG A 20 -11.96 16.54 1.41
C ARG A 20 -11.21 15.20 1.43
N ILE A 21 -9.88 15.21 1.35
CA ILE A 21 -9.05 14.00 1.29
C ILE A 21 -9.32 13.06 2.47
N PRO A 22 -9.39 13.49 3.75
CA PRO A 22 -9.63 12.56 4.85
C PRO A 22 -10.96 11.80 4.71
N LYS A 23 -12.01 12.47 4.20
CA LYS A 23 -13.32 11.83 3.98
C LYS A 23 -13.26 10.81 2.84
N ILE A 24 -12.53 11.13 1.76
CA ILE A 24 -12.31 10.21 0.63
C ILE A 24 -11.52 8.99 1.11
N ALA A 25 -10.40 9.20 1.80
CA ALA A 25 -9.54 8.13 2.31
C ALA A 25 -10.30 7.20 3.26
N LYS A 26 -11.02 7.75 4.25
CA LYS A 26 -11.85 6.96 5.16
C LYS A 26 -12.92 6.14 4.44
N PHE A 27 -13.55 6.70 3.41
CA PHE A 27 -14.51 5.96 2.59
C PHE A 27 -13.84 4.81 1.83
N LEU A 28 -12.70 5.06 1.19
CA LEU A 28 -11.93 4.03 0.47
C LEU A 28 -11.47 2.90 1.40
N GLU A 29 -10.98 3.23 2.59
CA GLU A 29 -10.60 2.28 3.63
C GLU A 29 -11.77 1.39 4.06
N GLN A 30 -12.90 1.99 4.45
CA GLN A 30 -14.10 1.24 4.85
C GLN A 30 -14.63 0.36 3.72
N ARG A 31 -14.61 0.88 2.49
CA ARG A 31 -15.01 0.12 1.31
C ARG A 31 -14.05 -1.05 1.06
N SER A 32 -12.74 -0.85 1.18
CA SER A 32 -11.74 -1.91 0.99
C SER A 32 -12.04 -3.11 1.90
N ARG A 33 -12.24 -2.87 3.20
CA ARG A 33 -12.59 -3.93 4.16
C ARG A 33 -13.87 -4.67 3.81
N LYS A 34 -14.89 -3.94 3.35
CA LYS A 34 -16.16 -4.56 2.91
C LYS A 34 -15.93 -5.48 1.72
N GLU A 35 -15.20 -5.02 0.71
CA GLU A 35 -14.99 -5.77 -0.53
C GLU A 35 -14.02 -6.93 -0.35
N LEU A 36 -13.03 -6.82 0.54
CA LEU A 36 -12.16 -7.92 0.93
C LEU A 36 -12.95 -9.09 1.54
N ARG A 37 -13.87 -8.79 2.48
CA ARG A 37 -14.74 -9.82 3.08
C ARG A 37 -15.68 -10.48 2.07
N ALA A 38 -16.09 -9.74 1.05
CA ALA A 38 -16.92 -10.25 -0.04
C ALA A 38 -16.11 -10.93 -1.17
N ALA A 39 -14.78 -11.05 -1.03
CA ALA A 39 -13.86 -11.55 -2.07
C ALA A 39 -13.99 -10.82 -3.43
N HIS A 40 -14.39 -9.54 -3.40
CA HIS A 40 -14.61 -8.72 -4.57
C HIS A 40 -13.32 -8.08 -5.08
N LEU A 41 -12.42 -8.90 -5.62
CA LEU A 41 -11.06 -8.52 -6.03
C LEU A 41 -10.99 -7.28 -6.93
N ASN A 42 -11.93 -7.14 -7.87
CA ASN A 42 -11.93 -6.01 -8.81
C ASN A 42 -12.13 -4.67 -8.10
N TYR A 43 -12.94 -4.61 -7.05
CA TYR A 43 -13.13 -3.38 -6.28
C TYR A 43 -11.89 -3.06 -5.45
N VAL A 44 -11.25 -4.07 -4.86
CA VAL A 44 -9.99 -3.90 -4.11
C VAL A 44 -8.92 -3.32 -5.03
N LYS A 45 -8.75 -3.87 -6.25
CA LYS A 45 -7.83 -3.34 -7.27
C LYS A 45 -8.11 -1.87 -7.63
N ILE A 46 -9.38 -1.47 -7.75
CA ILE A 46 -9.76 -0.07 -8.01
C ILE A 46 -9.35 0.82 -6.85
N ILE A 47 -9.57 0.37 -5.61
CA ILE A 47 -9.26 1.15 -4.40
C ILE A 47 -7.74 1.33 -4.25
N THR A 48 -6.95 0.27 -4.44
CA THR A 48 -5.49 0.35 -4.37
C THR A 48 -4.90 1.21 -5.50
N GLU A 49 -5.50 1.19 -6.69
CA GLU A 49 -5.12 2.09 -7.78
C GLU A 49 -5.44 3.55 -7.44
N ALA A 50 -6.60 3.81 -6.81
CA ALA A 50 -6.95 5.14 -6.34
C ALA A 50 -5.94 5.67 -5.31
N TYR A 51 -5.54 4.85 -4.33
CA TYR A 51 -4.47 5.21 -3.40
C TYR A 51 -3.13 5.42 -4.10
N SER A 52 -2.76 4.57 -5.06
CA SER A 52 -1.52 4.73 -5.83
C SER A 52 -1.49 6.07 -6.58
N LYS A 53 -2.63 6.51 -7.14
CA LYS A 53 -2.75 7.83 -7.78
C LYS A 53 -2.78 8.99 -6.77
N LEU A 54 -3.38 8.80 -5.58
CA LEU A 54 -3.30 9.79 -4.50
C LEU A 54 -1.85 10.01 -4.04
N LEU A 55 -1.06 8.94 -3.89
CA LEU A 55 0.37 9.05 -3.55
C LEU A 55 1.17 9.87 -4.57
N PHE A 56 0.80 9.76 -5.85
CA PHE A 56 1.46 10.51 -6.92
C PHE A 56 0.99 11.97 -6.99
N ILE A 57 -0.32 12.22 -7.02
CA ILE A 57 -0.88 13.55 -7.28
C ILE A 57 -0.95 14.41 -6.01
N CYS A 58 -1.26 13.79 -4.87
CA CYS A 58 -1.50 14.46 -3.59
C CYS A 58 -0.32 14.24 -2.62
N LYS A 59 0.92 14.15 -3.12
CA LYS A 59 2.11 13.85 -2.32
C LYS A 59 2.29 14.81 -1.14
N GLU A 60 2.14 16.11 -1.40
CA GLU A 60 2.21 17.18 -0.38
C GLU A 60 1.07 17.13 0.65
N GLN A 61 0.03 16.34 0.39
CA GLN A 61 -1.15 16.16 1.24
C GLN A 61 -1.20 14.78 1.89
N MET A 62 -0.10 14.01 1.84
CA MET A 62 -0.07 12.60 2.29
C MET A 62 -0.60 12.41 3.71
N ALA A 63 -0.32 13.35 4.62
CA ALA A 63 -0.81 13.33 5.99
C ALA A 63 -2.34 13.15 6.13
N TYR A 64 -3.12 13.59 5.13
CA TYR A 64 -4.58 13.43 5.16
C TYR A 64 -5.09 12.03 4.86
N PHE A 65 -4.25 11.13 4.32
CA PHE A 65 -4.69 9.79 3.92
C PHE A 65 -3.72 8.66 4.26
N ALA A 66 -2.48 8.95 4.69
CA ALA A 66 -1.46 7.94 4.95
C ALA A 66 -1.94 6.84 5.89
N ILE A 67 -2.54 7.20 7.03
CA ILE A 67 -3.01 6.22 8.02
C ILE A 67 -4.12 5.33 7.45
N SER A 68 -5.07 5.90 6.70
CA SER A 68 -6.10 5.12 6.02
C SER A 68 -5.51 4.15 5.00
N LEU A 69 -4.47 4.57 4.26
CA LEU A 69 -3.74 3.69 3.35
C LEU A 69 -2.98 2.59 4.11
N VAL A 70 -2.26 2.92 5.18
CA VAL A 70 -1.56 1.93 6.02
C VAL A 70 -2.54 0.88 6.53
N ASN A 71 -3.71 1.28 7.04
CA ASN A 71 -4.73 0.32 7.48
C ASN A 71 -5.19 -0.59 6.34
N VAL A 72 -5.39 -0.05 5.12
CA VAL A 72 -5.69 -0.88 3.95
C VAL A 72 -4.54 -1.81 3.62
N LEU A 73 -3.28 -1.36 3.67
CA LEU A 73 -2.11 -2.21 3.42
C LEU A 73 -2.02 -3.37 4.42
N THR A 74 -2.27 -3.10 5.70
CA THR A 74 -2.37 -4.13 6.75
C THR A 74 -3.46 -5.14 6.41
N ASP A 75 -4.67 -4.68 6.08
CA ASP A 75 -5.80 -5.57 5.72
C ASP A 75 -5.48 -6.43 4.47
N LEU A 76 -4.77 -5.87 3.48
CA LEU A 76 -4.35 -6.60 2.28
C LEU A 76 -3.30 -7.65 2.61
N LEU A 77 -2.28 -7.31 3.39
CA LEU A 77 -1.21 -8.22 3.74
C LEU A 77 -1.70 -9.35 4.67
N GLU A 78 -2.69 -9.09 5.53
CA GLU A 78 -3.33 -10.10 6.39
C GLU A 78 -4.42 -10.95 5.70
N SER A 79 -4.65 -10.74 4.40
CA SER A 79 -5.58 -11.57 3.62
C SER A 79 -5.16 -13.05 3.61
N LYS A 80 -6.09 -13.92 3.19
CA LYS A 80 -5.80 -15.34 2.92
C LYS A 80 -5.56 -15.62 1.43
N GLN A 81 -5.73 -14.63 0.57
CA GLN A 81 -5.65 -14.80 -0.89
C GLN A 81 -4.34 -14.23 -1.43
N GLU A 82 -3.58 -15.07 -2.15
CA GLU A 82 -2.26 -14.72 -2.68
C GLU A 82 -2.28 -13.49 -3.61
N ASN A 83 -3.27 -13.41 -4.48
CA ASN A 83 -3.49 -12.28 -5.39
C ASN A 83 -3.70 -10.94 -4.64
N ILE A 84 -4.25 -10.98 -3.42
CA ILE A 84 -4.38 -9.82 -2.55
C ILE A 84 -3.03 -9.47 -1.88
N HIS A 85 -2.23 -10.47 -1.49
CA HIS A 85 -0.87 -10.24 -0.99
C HIS A 85 0.03 -9.57 -2.02
N ILE A 86 -0.02 -10.01 -3.27
CA ILE A 86 0.71 -9.38 -4.39
C ILE A 86 0.34 -7.90 -4.49
N LEU A 87 -0.96 -7.60 -4.45
CA LEU A 87 -1.46 -6.23 -4.53
C LEU A 87 -1.03 -5.39 -3.31
N GLY A 88 -1.05 -5.98 -2.12
CA GLY A 88 -0.54 -5.38 -0.89
C GLY A 88 0.94 -5.02 -1.00
N CYS A 89 1.79 -5.97 -1.41
CA CYS A 89 3.23 -5.74 -1.59
C CYS A 89 3.53 -4.64 -2.61
N GLN A 90 2.86 -4.66 -3.77
CA GLN A 90 3.05 -3.64 -4.81
C GLN A 90 2.60 -2.25 -4.34
N THR A 91 1.48 -2.17 -3.61
CA THR A 91 0.96 -0.89 -3.11
C THR A 91 1.83 -0.36 -1.97
N LEU A 92 2.33 -1.23 -1.09
CA LEU A 92 3.27 -0.88 -0.03
C LEU A 92 4.59 -0.37 -0.61
N ALA A 93 5.13 -1.00 -1.64
CA ALA A 93 6.34 -0.50 -2.32
C ALA A 93 6.14 0.92 -2.86
N ARG A 94 4.98 1.22 -3.48
CA ARG A 94 4.65 2.59 -3.92
C ARG A 94 4.53 3.57 -2.75
N PHE A 95 3.93 3.15 -1.64
CA PHE A 95 3.88 3.97 -0.43
C PHE A 95 5.29 4.26 0.09
N ILE A 96 6.16 3.27 0.16
CA ILE A 96 7.56 3.42 0.59
C ILE A 96 8.32 4.40 -0.32
N TYR A 97 8.27 4.22 -1.64
CA TYR A 97 8.95 5.12 -2.58
C TYR A 97 8.39 6.55 -2.60
N SER A 98 7.19 6.77 -2.06
CA SER A 98 6.59 8.11 -1.98
C SER A 98 7.04 8.90 -0.75
N GLN A 99 7.74 8.25 0.20
CA GLN A 99 8.21 8.89 1.42
C GLN A 99 9.31 9.93 1.13
N VAL A 100 9.32 11.01 1.91
CA VAL A 100 10.34 12.07 1.84
C VAL A 100 11.19 12.15 3.10
N ASP A 101 10.73 11.52 4.18
CA ASP A 101 11.37 11.44 5.48
C ASP A 101 10.93 10.16 6.21
N ASN A 102 11.31 10.04 7.48
CA ASN A 102 11.00 8.88 8.30
C ASN A 102 9.66 8.98 9.07
N THR A 103 8.77 9.92 8.73
CA THR A 103 7.48 10.14 9.43
C THR A 103 6.66 8.86 9.59
N TYR A 104 6.65 8.00 8.57
CA TYR A 104 5.90 6.74 8.57
C TYR A 104 6.80 5.50 8.74
N ALA A 105 8.04 5.66 9.21
CA ALA A 105 8.98 4.56 9.38
C ALA A 105 8.41 3.45 10.27
N ARG A 106 7.83 3.80 11.43
CA ARG A 106 7.19 2.84 12.34
C ARG A 106 6.01 2.10 11.69
N ASN A 107 5.24 2.77 10.85
CA ASN A 107 4.13 2.13 10.12
C ASN A 107 4.65 1.13 9.09
N ILE A 108 5.71 1.49 8.34
CA ILE A 108 6.35 0.59 7.38
C ILE A 108 7.00 -0.60 8.10
N GLU A 109 7.73 -0.33 9.18
CA GLU A 109 8.39 -1.31 10.04
C GLU A 109 7.41 -2.38 10.53
N SER A 110 6.21 -1.98 10.98
CA SER A 110 5.18 -2.91 11.44
C SER A 110 4.73 -3.96 10.40
N LEU A 111 5.06 -3.77 9.13
CA LEU A 111 4.70 -4.68 8.02
C LEU A 111 5.89 -5.56 7.56
N VAL A 112 7.11 -5.32 8.05
CA VAL A 112 8.33 -6.01 7.61
C VAL A 112 8.21 -7.52 7.78
N HIS A 113 7.89 -8.00 8.98
CA HIS A 113 7.78 -9.43 9.28
C HIS A 113 6.81 -10.15 8.33
N LYS A 114 5.69 -9.50 8.00
CA LYS A 114 4.69 -10.05 7.09
C LYS A 114 5.24 -10.19 5.67
N VAL A 115 5.92 -9.15 5.16
CA VAL A 115 6.52 -9.18 3.82
C VAL A 115 7.65 -10.22 3.74
N CYS A 116 8.49 -10.34 4.77
CA CYS A 116 9.51 -11.39 4.88
C CYS A 116 8.91 -12.80 4.85
N THR A 117 7.77 -13.00 5.52
CA THR A 117 7.08 -14.29 5.48
C THR A 117 6.54 -14.62 4.09
N LEU A 118 6.00 -13.62 3.38
CA LEU A 118 5.50 -13.80 2.01
C LEU A 118 6.63 -14.10 1.01
N SER A 119 7.82 -13.53 1.18
CA SER A 119 8.96 -13.76 0.27
C SER A 119 9.57 -15.16 0.40
N ARG A 120 9.34 -15.83 1.53
CA ARG A 120 9.83 -17.19 1.81
C ARG A 120 8.88 -18.30 1.36
N GLN A 121 7.72 -17.98 0.78
CA GLN A 121 6.77 -19.01 0.31
C GLN A 121 7.38 -19.87 -0.81
N GLN A 122 7.41 -21.20 -0.62
CA GLN A 122 8.04 -22.14 -1.55
C GLN A 122 7.02 -22.75 -2.52
N GLY A 123 7.43 -22.97 -3.77
CA GLY A 123 6.58 -23.53 -4.83
C GLY A 123 6.57 -22.67 -6.09
N VAL A 124 6.40 -23.30 -7.25
CA VAL A 124 6.35 -22.60 -8.55
C VAL A 124 5.11 -21.69 -8.64
N GLU A 125 4.00 -22.13 -8.05
CA GLU A 125 2.73 -21.39 -8.02
C GLU A 125 2.88 -20.01 -7.35
N HIS A 126 3.73 -19.90 -6.33
CA HIS A 126 3.98 -18.66 -5.58
C HIS A 126 5.07 -17.77 -6.18
N SER A 127 5.53 -18.03 -7.41
CA SER A 127 6.60 -17.26 -8.04
C SER A 127 6.28 -15.76 -8.16
N LEU A 128 5.03 -15.41 -8.47
CA LEU A 128 4.59 -14.01 -8.56
C LEU A 128 4.51 -13.33 -7.20
N LEU A 129 4.02 -14.02 -6.16
CA LEU A 129 4.02 -13.51 -4.79
C LEU A 129 5.43 -13.29 -4.28
N ARG A 130 6.33 -14.25 -4.49
CA ARG A 130 7.75 -14.08 -4.14
C ARG A 130 8.38 -12.89 -4.85
N ALA A 131 8.14 -12.72 -6.15
CA ALA A 131 8.67 -11.57 -6.88
C ALA A 131 8.14 -10.23 -6.32
N ALA A 132 6.84 -10.13 -6.06
CA ALA A 132 6.22 -8.91 -5.52
C ALA A 132 6.69 -8.59 -4.09
N SER A 133 6.81 -9.60 -3.22
CA SER A 133 7.30 -9.43 -1.85
C SER A 133 8.79 -9.09 -1.81
N LEU A 134 9.63 -9.72 -2.64
CA LEU A 134 11.05 -9.37 -2.77
C LEU A 134 11.23 -7.94 -3.30
N GLN A 135 10.42 -7.50 -4.27
CA GLN A 135 10.41 -6.11 -4.70
C GLN A 135 10.04 -5.16 -3.56
N CYS A 136 9.06 -5.53 -2.74
CA CYS A 136 8.68 -4.74 -1.56
C CYS A 136 9.79 -4.69 -0.50
N LEU A 137 10.51 -5.80 -0.26
CA LEU A 137 11.68 -5.82 0.62
C LEU A 137 12.81 -4.95 0.08
N SER A 138 13.04 -4.96 -1.24
CA SER A 138 13.98 -4.04 -1.87
C SER A 138 13.61 -2.57 -1.63
N ALA A 139 12.32 -2.22 -1.69
CA ALA A 139 11.84 -0.89 -1.35
C ALA A 139 12.08 -0.55 0.14
N MET A 140 11.85 -1.51 1.05
CA MET A 140 12.15 -1.35 2.48
C MET A 140 13.64 -1.08 2.74
N ILE A 141 14.54 -1.84 2.10
CA ILE A 141 15.99 -1.62 2.20
C ILE A 141 16.37 -0.24 1.65
N TRP A 142 15.79 0.15 0.52
CA TRP A 142 16.00 1.48 -0.05
C TRP A 142 15.57 2.57 0.95
N PHE A 143 14.41 2.43 1.59
CA PHE A 143 13.93 3.38 2.61
C PHE A 143 14.88 3.48 3.81
N MET A 144 15.34 2.34 4.32
CA MET A 144 16.28 2.33 5.46
C MET A 144 17.55 3.09 5.14
N LYS A 145 18.08 2.92 3.93
CA LYS A 145 19.24 3.67 3.43
C LYS A 145 18.93 5.16 3.26
N GLU A 146 17.86 5.49 2.54
CA GLU A 146 17.54 6.86 2.15
C GLU A 146 17.22 7.75 3.35
N HIS A 147 16.49 7.21 4.34
CA HIS A 147 16.03 7.97 5.50
C HIS A 147 16.79 7.65 6.79
N SER A 148 17.89 6.90 6.68
CA SER A 148 18.77 6.54 7.80
C SER A 148 18.02 5.96 9.02
N TYR A 149 17.03 5.10 8.76
CA TYR A 149 16.21 4.43 9.78
C TYR A 149 16.31 2.92 9.58
N ILE A 150 17.00 2.22 10.48
CA ILE A 150 17.09 0.76 10.44
C ILE A 150 15.84 0.18 11.12
N PHE A 151 15.14 -0.70 10.41
CA PHE A 151 14.04 -1.47 10.98
C PHE A 151 14.62 -2.54 11.92
N ALA A 152 14.20 -2.54 13.18
CA ALA A 152 14.68 -3.51 14.16
C ALA A 152 14.30 -4.95 13.78
N ASP A 153 13.10 -5.12 13.22
CA ASP A 153 12.54 -6.43 12.85
C ASP A 153 13.08 -6.98 11.50
N PHE A 154 14.05 -6.31 10.87
CA PHE A 154 14.57 -6.73 9.57
C PHE A 154 15.69 -7.79 9.67
N ASP A 155 16.39 -7.83 10.80
CA ASP A 155 17.49 -8.77 11.06
C ASP A 155 17.01 -10.12 11.67
N GLU A 156 15.69 -10.31 11.82
CA GLU A 156 15.03 -11.55 12.32
C GLU A 156 14.53 -12.48 11.19
#